data_AF-A0A1V6F4E8-F1
#
_entry.id   AF-A0A1V6F4E8-F1
#
_cell.length_a   1.000
_cell.length_b   1.000
_cell.length_c   1.000
_cell.angle_alpha   90.00
_cell.angle_beta   90.00
_cell.angle_gamma   90.00
#
_symmetry.space_group_name_H-M   'P 1'
#
loop_
_entity.id
_entity.type
_entity.pdbx_description
1 polymer ?
#
loop_
_entity_poly.entity_id
_entity_poly.type
_entity_poly.pdbx_seq_one_letter_code
_entity_poly.pdbx_strand_id
1 'polypeptide(L)'
;MRAHWSFDPKAALALLDLIEKRSFTSIRSIAEAFGRSRQWVFVYLEALASAGMIGVNQHGYCVLARKDVGRMGISIKRGILKELISHRSELRKQQKLQEKLDARRLKVEGSKPLEKKMEAIDSYKQVTRQTLSKHPPFIRL
;
A
#
# COMPACT_ATOMS: atom_id res chain seq x y z
N MET A 1 -43.14 1.68 -9.78
CA MET A 1 -43.06 1.22 -8.37
C MET A 1 -41.60 0.89 -8.07
N ARG A 2 -40.95 1.61 -7.13
CA ARG A 2 -39.59 1.26 -6.68
C ARG A 2 -39.69 -0.02 -5.86
N ALA A 3 -38.99 -1.08 -6.27
CA ALA A 3 -38.85 -2.26 -5.43
C ALA A 3 -38.29 -1.82 -4.08
N HIS A 4 -39.09 -1.99 -3.02
CA HIS A 4 -38.77 -1.53 -1.67
C HIS A 4 -37.77 -2.51 -1.03
N TRP A 5 -36.56 -2.55 -1.59
CA TRP A 5 -35.46 -3.33 -1.02
C TRP A 5 -35.08 -2.70 0.32
N SER A 6 -35.44 -3.36 1.42
CA SER A 6 -35.05 -2.95 2.76
C SER A 6 -33.73 -3.62 3.16
N PHE A 7 -32.76 -2.82 3.59
CA PHE A 7 -31.55 -3.36 4.21
C PHE A 7 -31.85 -3.75 5.66
N ASP A 8 -31.36 -4.92 6.07
CA ASP A 8 -31.41 -5.35 7.45
C ASP A 8 -30.19 -4.78 8.20
N PRO A 9 -30.38 -3.86 9.17
CA PRO A 9 -29.29 -3.29 9.94
C PRO A 9 -28.49 -4.34 10.71
N LYS A 10 -29.13 -5.44 11.16
CA LYS A 10 -28.44 -6.52 11.87
C LYS A 10 -27.49 -7.26 10.95
N ALA A 11 -27.96 -7.59 9.74
CA ALA A 11 -27.12 -8.22 8.72
C ALA A 11 -25.96 -7.32 8.29
N ALA A 12 -26.19 -6.00 8.18
CA ALA A 12 -25.15 -5.03 7.87
C ALA A 12 -24.10 -4.93 8.99
N LEU A 13 -24.51 -4.90 10.26
CA LEU A 13 -23.58 -4.94 11.39
C LEU A 13 -22.75 -6.23 11.42
N ALA A 14 -23.38 -7.38 11.22
CA ALA A 14 -22.67 -8.66 11.16
C ALA A 14 -21.66 -8.71 10.01
N LEU A 15 -21.99 -8.08 8.86
CA LEU A 15 -21.07 -7.96 7.73
C LEU A 15 -19.86 -7.07 8.07
N LEU A 16 -20.08 -5.95 8.78
CA LEU A 16 -18.99 -5.09 9.27
C LEU A 16 -18.10 -5.84 10.26
N ASP A 17 -18.68 -6.58 11.21
CA ASP A 17 -17.94 -7.40 12.17
C ASP A 17 -17.06 -8.44 11.48
N LEU A 18 -17.57 -9.07 10.41
CA LEU A 18 -16.81 -10.04 9.62
C LEU A 18 -15.60 -9.36 8.94
N ILE A 19 -15.82 -8.21 8.29
CA ILE A 19 -14.76 -7.46 7.58
C ILE A 19 -13.71 -6.92 8.56
N GLU A 20 -14.09 -6.60 9.79
CA GLU A 20 -13.16 -6.12 10.80
C GLU A 20 -12.28 -7.25 11.35
N LYS A 21 -12.85 -8.45 11.55
CA LYS A 21 -12.10 -9.63 12.02
C LYS A 21 -11.07 -10.14 11.01
N ARG A 22 -11.32 -9.94 9.72
CA ARG A 22 -10.46 -10.46 8.65
C ARG A 22 -10.38 -9.49 7.49
N SER A 23 -9.17 -9.24 7.01
CA SER A 23 -8.98 -8.52 5.75
C SER A 23 -9.44 -9.39 4.56
N PHE A 24 -10.47 -8.93 3.85
CA PHE A 24 -10.93 -9.56 2.62
C PHE A 24 -10.51 -8.76 1.41
N THR A 25 -9.99 -9.42 0.38
CA THR A 25 -9.59 -8.77 -0.88
C THR A 25 -10.64 -8.88 -1.97
N SER A 26 -11.64 -9.75 -1.80
CA SER A 26 -12.63 -10.05 -2.83
C SER A 26 -14.05 -10.23 -2.27
N ILE A 27 -15.03 -9.88 -3.08
CA ILE A 27 -16.46 -10.10 -2.77
C ILE A 27 -16.76 -11.60 -2.64
N ARG A 28 -16.09 -12.46 -3.42
CA ARG A 28 -16.26 -13.92 -3.33
C ARG A 28 -15.89 -14.45 -1.95
N SER A 29 -14.71 -14.07 -1.45
CA SER A 29 -14.25 -14.50 -0.12
C SER A 29 -15.15 -14.02 1.01
N ILE A 30 -15.75 -12.83 0.87
CA ILE A 30 -16.74 -12.32 1.83
C ILE A 30 -18.03 -13.15 1.75
N ALA A 31 -18.53 -13.41 0.54
CA ALA A 31 -19.74 -14.19 0.32
C ALA A 31 -19.63 -15.61 0.87
N GLU A 32 -18.49 -16.28 0.68
CA GLU A 32 -18.20 -17.60 1.23
C GLU A 32 -18.13 -17.58 2.76
N ALA A 33 -17.42 -16.62 3.35
CA ALA A 33 -17.28 -16.52 4.81
C ALA A 33 -18.59 -16.09 5.50
N PHE A 34 -19.41 -15.27 4.84
CA PHE A 34 -20.69 -14.78 5.38
C PHE A 34 -21.87 -15.71 5.08
N GLY A 35 -21.72 -16.66 4.16
CA GLY A 35 -22.78 -17.60 3.76
C GLY A 35 -23.91 -16.94 2.96
N ARG A 36 -23.61 -15.92 2.15
CA ARG A 36 -24.60 -15.23 1.31
C ARG A 36 -24.18 -15.17 -0.16
N SER A 37 -25.10 -14.81 -1.04
CA SER A 37 -24.81 -14.68 -2.47
C SER A 37 -23.89 -13.49 -2.75
N ARG A 38 -23.09 -13.60 -3.82
CA ARG A 38 -22.18 -12.54 -4.28
C ARG A 38 -22.92 -11.23 -4.58
N GLN A 39 -24.12 -11.32 -5.15
CA GLN A 39 -24.96 -10.16 -5.45
C GLN A 39 -25.45 -9.49 -4.17
N TRP A 40 -25.87 -10.27 -3.18
CA TRP A 40 -26.29 -9.75 -1.88
C TRP A 40 -25.15 -8.97 -1.21
N VAL A 41 -23.95 -9.57 -1.17
CA VAL A 41 -22.77 -8.91 -0.60
C VAL A 41 -22.41 -7.66 -1.38
N PHE A 42 -22.44 -7.70 -2.72
CA PHE A 42 -22.18 -6.52 -3.54
C PHE A 42 -23.13 -5.36 -3.21
N VAL A 43 -24.43 -5.62 -3.13
CA VAL A 43 -25.46 -4.60 -2.83
C VAL A 43 -25.27 -4.03 -1.42
N TYR A 44 -24.97 -4.88 -0.44
CA TYR A 44 -24.70 -4.43 0.94
C TYR A 44 -23.40 -3.63 1.02
N LEU A 45 -22.33 -4.04 0.34
CA LEU A 45 -21.08 -3.27 0.30
C LEU A 45 -21.28 -1.93 -0.40
N GLU A 46 -22.01 -1.84 -1.50
CA GLU A 46 -22.28 -0.56 -2.16
C GLU A 46 -23.04 0.40 -1.24
N ALA A 47 -24.04 -0.08 -0.52
CA ALA A 47 -24.82 0.75 0.39
C ALA A 47 -24.00 1.18 1.64
N LEU A 48 -23.18 0.29 2.20
CA LEU A 48 -22.27 0.62 3.30
C LEU A 48 -21.19 1.64 2.85
N ALA A 49 -20.63 1.45 1.66
CA ALA A 49 -19.62 2.34 1.10
C ALA A 49 -20.22 3.71 0.80
N SER A 50 -21.43 3.75 0.26
CA SER A 50 -22.17 5.00 -0.01
C SER A 50 -22.44 5.78 1.27
N ALA A 51 -22.66 5.08 2.39
CA ALA A 51 -22.85 5.69 3.70
C ALA A 51 -21.51 5.98 4.42
N GLY A 52 -20.36 5.74 3.79
CA GLY A 52 -19.04 6.01 4.35
C GLY A 52 -18.58 5.06 5.47
N MET A 53 -19.24 3.90 5.62
CA MET A 53 -18.93 2.95 6.70
C MET A 53 -17.78 2.01 6.34
N ILE A 54 -17.59 1.76 5.05
CA ILE A 54 -16.52 0.90 4.54
C ILE A 54 -15.69 1.63 3.50
N GLY A 55 -14.43 1.24 3.42
CA GLY A 55 -13.50 1.66 2.40
C GLY A 55 -12.72 0.47 1.86
N VAL A 56 -11.77 0.77 0.98
CA VAL A 56 -10.81 -0.19 0.47
C VAL A 56 -9.41 0.37 0.72
N ASN A 57 -8.59 -0.39 1.43
CA ASN A 57 -7.20 -0.08 1.71
C ASN A 57 -6.25 -1.00 0.92
N GLN A 58 -4.95 -0.95 1.23
CA GLN A 58 -3.94 -1.78 0.56
C GLN A 58 -4.16 -3.28 0.79
N HIS A 59 -4.73 -3.68 1.93
CA HIS A 59 -4.96 -5.08 2.32
C HIS A 59 -6.34 -5.62 1.92
N GLY A 60 -7.29 -4.74 1.58
CA GLY A 60 -8.62 -5.13 1.14
C GLY A 60 -9.72 -4.20 1.63
N TYR A 61 -10.92 -4.76 1.83
CA TYR A 61 -12.04 -4.06 2.46
C TYR A 61 -11.73 -3.77 3.92
N CYS A 62 -12.05 -2.56 4.37
CA CYS A 62 -11.88 -2.15 5.76
C CYS A 62 -13.09 -1.35 6.26
N VAL A 63 -13.38 -1.47 7.55
CA VAL A 63 -14.42 -0.69 8.24
C VAL A 63 -13.84 0.67 8.62
N LEU A 64 -14.56 1.75 8.30
CA LEU A 64 -14.22 3.14 8.64
C LEU A 64 -15.08 3.67 9.78
N ALA A 65 -16.37 3.30 9.81
CA ALA A 65 -17.32 3.80 10.80
C ALA A 65 -18.51 2.84 11.00
N ARG A 66 -19.07 2.81 12.21
CA ARG A 66 -20.24 2.00 12.61
C ARG A 66 -21.50 2.82 12.94
N LYS A 67 -21.40 4.15 12.89
CA LYS A 67 -22.33 5.08 13.56
C LYS A 67 -23.69 5.26 12.89
N ASP A 68 -23.87 4.77 11.66
CA ASP A 68 -25.01 5.19 10.82
C ASP A 68 -25.73 4.03 10.12
N VAL A 69 -25.63 2.78 10.59
CA VAL A 69 -26.14 1.60 9.88
C VAL A 69 -27.64 1.73 9.56
N GLY A 70 -28.42 2.41 10.40
CA GLY A 70 -29.84 2.69 10.13
C GLY A 70 -30.11 3.65 8.95
N ARG A 71 -29.11 4.41 8.50
CA ARG A 71 -29.18 5.29 7.31
C ARG A 71 -28.66 4.64 6.04
N MET A 72 -28.18 3.39 6.12
CA MET A 72 -27.75 2.62 4.97
C MET A 72 -28.90 2.41 3.99
N GLY A 73 -28.68 2.66 2.71
CA GLY A 73 -29.68 2.45 1.66
C GLY A 73 -30.61 3.63 1.38
N ILE A 74 -30.53 4.73 2.15
CA ILE A 74 -31.28 5.97 1.85
C ILE A 74 -30.77 6.61 0.56
N SER A 75 -29.45 6.66 0.38
CA SER A 75 -28.79 7.12 -0.83
C SER A 75 -27.65 6.14 -1.17
N ILE A 76 -27.78 5.45 -2.29
CA ILE A 76 -26.77 4.51 -2.78
C ILE A 76 -26.12 5.11 -4.02
N LYS A 77 -24.84 5.49 -3.90
CA LYS A 77 -24.02 5.90 -5.04
C LYS A 77 -23.60 4.66 -5.81
N ARG A 78 -24.28 4.39 -6.91
CA ARG A 78 -23.94 3.26 -7.80
C ARG A 78 -22.52 3.44 -8.32
N GLY A 79 -21.74 2.35 -8.32
CA GLY A 79 -20.37 2.36 -8.83
C GLY A 79 -19.33 2.89 -7.85
N ILE A 80 -19.71 3.32 -6.64
CA ILE A 80 -18.75 3.76 -5.61
C ILE A 80 -17.71 2.68 -5.32
N LEU A 81 -18.14 1.41 -5.35
CA LEU A 81 -17.22 0.31 -5.09
C LEU A 81 -16.17 0.15 -6.22
N LYS A 82 -16.56 0.40 -7.47
CA LYS A 82 -15.62 0.43 -8.61
C LYS A 82 -14.63 1.59 -8.47
N GLU A 83 -15.10 2.77 -8.05
CA GLU A 83 -14.25 3.93 -7.78
C GLU A 83 -13.22 3.62 -6.69
N LEU A 84 -13.64 3.03 -5.56
CA LEU A 84 -12.75 2.65 -4.47
C LEU A 84 -11.68 1.63 -4.90
N ILE A 85 -12.07 0.61 -5.66
CA ILE A 85 -11.13 -0.39 -6.19
C ILE A 85 -10.15 0.24 -7.19
N SER A 86 -10.63 1.13 -8.06
CA SER A 86 -9.80 1.86 -9.02
C SER A 86 -8.77 2.75 -8.29
N HIS A 87 -9.23 3.55 -7.33
CA HIS A 87 -8.38 4.40 -6.52
C HIS A 87 -7.30 3.60 -5.78
N ARG A 88 -7.67 2.46 -5.18
CA ARG A 88 -6.70 1.53 -4.56
C ARG A 88 -5.67 1.03 -5.57
N SER A 89 -6.09 0.68 -6.79
CA SER A 89 -5.17 0.23 -7.83
C SER A 89 -4.17 1.32 -8.22
N GLU A 90 -4.61 2.57 -8.24
CA GLU A 90 -3.78 3.73 -8.58
C GLU A 90 -2.78 4.05 -7.48
N LEU A 91 -3.21 4.08 -6.21
CA LEU A 91 -2.32 4.24 -5.06
C LEU A 91 -1.21 3.19 -5.05
N ARG A 92 -1.53 1.94 -5.42
CA ARG A 92 -0.53 0.87 -5.51
C ARG A 92 0.49 1.08 -6.63
N LYS A 93 0.08 1.66 -7.77
CA LYS A 93 1.01 2.01 -8.85
C LYS A 93 1.95 3.13 -8.42
N GLN A 94 1.41 4.15 -7.76
CA GLN A 94 2.17 5.28 -7.24
C GLN A 94 3.23 4.81 -6.24
N GLN A 95 2.87 3.93 -5.29
CA GLN A 95 3.82 3.35 -4.34
C GLN A 95 4.95 2.58 -5.02
N LYS A 96 4.62 1.70 -5.98
CA LYS A 96 5.65 0.98 -6.74
C LYS A 96 6.58 1.89 -7.52
N LEU A 97 6.05 3.00 -8.05
CA LEU A 97 6.87 3.99 -8.72
C LEU A 97 7.81 4.69 -7.73
N GLN A 98 7.30 5.07 -6.56
CA GLN A 98 8.09 5.67 -5.50
C GLN A 98 9.20 4.73 -5.02
N GLU A 99 8.89 3.47 -4.72
CA GLU A 99 9.87 2.44 -4.34
C GLU A 99 10.97 2.26 -5.41
N LYS A 100 10.61 2.32 -6.71
CA LYS A 100 11.59 2.26 -7.80
C LYS A 100 12.49 3.49 -7.85
N LEU A 101 11.93 4.68 -7.63
CA LEU A 101 12.69 5.92 -7.58
C LEU A 101 13.65 5.92 -6.38
N ASP A 102 13.18 5.50 -5.22
CA ASP A 102 13.99 5.41 -4.00
C ASP A 102 15.09 4.36 -4.12
N ALA A 103 14.78 3.19 -4.70
CA ALA A 103 15.78 2.18 -5.02
C ALA A 103 16.85 2.70 -6.00
N ARG A 104 16.46 3.53 -6.98
CA ARG A 104 17.42 4.17 -7.90
C ARG A 104 18.27 5.22 -7.18
N ARG A 105 17.69 6.03 -6.30
CA ARG A 105 18.43 7.02 -5.48
C ARG A 105 19.45 6.33 -4.58
N LEU A 106 19.06 5.28 -3.87
CA LEU A 106 19.96 4.51 -3.01
C LEU A 106 21.15 3.93 -3.77
N LYS A 107 20.95 3.45 -5.01
CA LYS A 107 22.05 2.97 -5.86
C LYS A 107 23.04 4.07 -6.23
N VAL A 108 22.55 5.29 -6.49
CA VAL A 108 23.39 6.45 -6.86
C VAL A 108 24.07 7.06 -5.62
N GLU A 109 23.39 7.11 -4.48
CA GLU A 109 23.95 7.64 -3.24
C GLU A 109 24.92 6.64 -2.58
N GLY A 110 24.72 5.33 -2.76
CA GLY A 110 25.60 4.30 -2.23
C GLY A 110 26.97 4.21 -2.95
N SER A 111 27.03 4.62 -4.22
CA SER A 111 28.28 4.62 -5.00
C SER A 111 29.18 5.83 -4.72
N LYS A 112 28.61 7.02 -4.46
CA LYS A 112 29.40 8.26 -4.23
C LYS A 112 30.39 8.18 -3.04
N PRO A 113 30.05 7.61 -1.86
CA PRO A 113 30.96 7.50 -0.73
C PRO A 113 32.08 6.49 -0.97
N LEU A 114 31.82 5.46 -1.78
CA LEU A 114 32.80 4.42 -2.10
C LEU A 114 33.82 4.94 -3.12
N GLU A 115 33.38 5.67 -4.15
CA GLU A 115 34.26 6.34 -5.10
C GLU A 115 35.22 7.31 -4.40
N LYS A 116 34.70 8.19 -3.53
CA LYS A 116 35.55 9.12 -2.75
C LYS A 116 36.59 8.41 -1.86
N LYS A 117 36.24 7.26 -1.27
CA LYS A 117 37.19 6.47 -0.47
C LYS A 117 38.28 5.84 -1.32
N MET A 118 37.92 5.35 -2.52
CA MET A 118 38.89 4.77 -3.46
C MET A 118 39.86 5.83 -3.99
N GLU A 119 39.35 7.01 -4.37
CA GLU A 119 40.18 8.16 -4.80
C GLU A 119 41.15 8.60 -3.70
N ALA A 120 40.73 8.62 -2.43
CA ALA A 120 41.59 8.98 -1.31
C ALA A 120 42.72 7.95 -1.10
N ILE A 121 42.43 6.67 -1.24
CA ILE A 121 43.42 5.59 -1.13
C ILE A 121 44.44 5.67 -2.28
N ASP A 122 43.98 5.89 -3.51
CA ASP A 122 44.86 6.01 -4.67
C ASP A 122 45.76 7.25 -4.58
N SER A 123 45.20 8.37 -4.11
CA SER A 123 45.97 9.58 -3.81
C SER A 123 47.08 9.32 -2.78
N TYR A 124 46.75 8.66 -1.66
CA TYR A 124 47.73 8.28 -0.63
C TYR A 124 48.84 7.38 -1.21
N LYS A 125 48.48 6.37 -2.01
CA LYS A 125 49.47 5.49 -2.66
C LYS A 125 50.37 6.24 -3.63
N GLN A 126 49.85 7.24 -4.34
CA GLN A 126 50.65 8.04 -5.28
C GLN A 126 51.63 8.96 -4.55
N VAL A 127 51.18 9.62 -3.47
CA VAL A 127 52.06 10.43 -2.60
C VAL A 127 53.17 9.56 -2.01
N THR A 128 52.84 8.39 -1.48
CA THR A 128 53.81 7.46 -0.86
C THR A 128 54.88 6.99 -1.87
N ARG A 129 54.48 6.71 -3.12
CA ARG A 129 55.43 6.37 -4.19
C ARG A 129 56.35 7.53 -4.54
N GLN A 130 55.84 8.77 -4.53
CA GLN A 130 56.65 9.96 -4.80
C GLN A 130 57.65 10.27 -3.66
N THR A 131 57.28 10.07 -2.40
CA THR A 131 58.19 10.25 -1.27
C THR A 131 59.30 9.20 -1.22
N LEU A 132 58.97 7.92 -1.44
CA LEU A 132 59.96 6.83 -1.51
C LEU A 132 60.93 6.99 -2.70
N SER A 133 60.47 7.57 -3.80
CA SER A 133 61.34 7.91 -4.95
C SER A 133 62.30 9.06 -4.65
N LYS A 134 61.95 10.00 -3.75
CA LYS A 134 62.79 11.17 -3.41
C LYS A 134 63.78 10.88 -2.28
N HIS A 135 63.46 9.92 -1.40
CA HIS A 135 64.32 9.51 -0.29
C HIS A 135 64.39 7.98 -0.21
N PRO A 136 65.33 7.34 -0.93
CA PRO A 136 65.52 5.90 -0.83
C PRO A 136 66.02 5.55 0.58
N PRO A 137 65.53 4.45 1.19
CA PRO A 137 66.00 4.04 2.50
C PRO A 137 67.48 3.67 2.42
N PHE A 138 68.31 4.34 3.23
CA PHE A 138 69.71 3.97 3.41
C PHE A 138 69.77 2.61 4.12
N ILE A 139 69.96 1.56 3.33
CA ILE A 139 70.27 0.22 3.85
C ILE A 139 71.76 0.24 4.23
N ARG A 140 72.04 0.27 5.52
CA ARG A 140 73.39 0.08 6.05
C ARG A 140 73.62 -1.43 6.18
N LEU A 141 74.46 -1.98 5.30
CA LEU A 141 74.97 -3.35 5.36
C LEU A 141 75.91 -3.53 6.55
#